data_AF-A0A0D2CXV8-F1
#
_entry.id   AF-A0A0D2CXV8-F1
#
_cell.length_a   1.000
_cell.length_b   1.000
_cell.length_c   1.000
_cell.angle_alpha   90.00
_cell.angle_beta   90.00
_cell.angle_gamma   90.00
#
_symmetry.space_group_name_H-M   'P 1'
#
loop_
_entity.id
_entity.type
_entity.pdbx_description
1 polymer ?
#
loop_
_entity_poly.entity_id
_entity_poly.type
_entity_poly.pdbx_seq_one_letter_code
_entity_poly.pdbx_strand_id
1 'polypeptide(L)'
;MSRVFHMMQLNVRKQGEIHDSLMNDEKVPDMPVLAIQEPHARRIRSMLWINIEVEAEQVRIESPDMTAAVVRLPDRLILVVADYVPGRRAGSSSDM
;
A
#
# COMPACT_ATOMS: atom_id res chain seq x y z
N MET A 1 -20.02 -9.69 9.90
CA MET A 1 -18.96 -9.06 9.09
C MET A 1 -19.56 -8.61 7.76
N SER A 2 -19.15 -7.44 7.25
CA SER A 2 -19.57 -6.94 5.94
C SER A 2 -19.16 -7.92 4.84
N ARG A 3 -20.03 -8.12 3.83
CA ARG A 3 -19.67 -8.86 2.61
C ARG A 3 -18.61 -8.11 1.80
N VAL A 4 -18.54 -6.79 1.94
CA VAL A 4 -17.64 -5.91 1.19
C VAL A 4 -16.30 -5.82 1.92
N PHE A 5 -15.21 -6.04 1.19
CA PHE A 5 -13.86 -5.77 1.67
C PHE A 5 -13.51 -4.31 1.34
N HIS A 6 -13.34 -3.48 2.35
CA HIS A 6 -12.95 -2.09 2.19
C HIS A 6 -11.42 -2.00 2.22
N MET A 7 -10.81 -1.18 1.37
CA MET A 7 -9.40 -0.84 1.46
C MET A 7 -9.21 0.61 1.04
N MET A 8 -8.17 1.26 1.55
CA MET A 8 -7.69 2.51 0.96
C MET A 8 -6.36 2.29 0.27
N GLN A 9 -6.13 3.03 -0.81
CA GLN A 9 -4.85 3.05 -1.50
C GLN A 9 -4.44 4.50 -1.76
N LEU A 10 -3.20 4.85 -1.43
CA LEU A 10 -2.68 6.20 -1.62
C LEU A 10 -1.17 6.20 -1.87
N ASN A 11 -0.72 7.05 -2.80
CA ASN A 11 0.68 7.43 -2.91
C ASN A 11 0.97 8.67 -2.05
N VAL A 12 1.82 8.50 -1.04
CA VAL A 12 2.23 9.52 -0.06
C VAL A 12 3.38 10.41 -0.58
N ARG A 13 3.99 10.04 -1.71
CA ARG A 13 5.03 10.79 -2.44
C ARG A 13 6.21 11.20 -1.57
N LYS A 14 6.56 10.38 -0.57
CA LYS A 14 7.60 10.66 0.43
C LYS A 14 7.33 11.91 1.29
N GLN A 15 6.11 12.43 1.32
CA GLN A 15 5.79 13.63 2.08
C GLN A 15 5.33 13.26 3.49
N GLY A 16 6.00 13.79 4.51
CA GLY A 16 5.65 13.58 5.92
C GLY A 16 4.23 14.03 6.22
N GLU A 17 3.84 15.24 5.78
CA GLU A 17 2.50 15.79 6.00
C GLU A 17 1.38 14.92 5.42
N ILE A 18 1.57 14.35 4.22
CA ILE A 18 0.60 13.43 3.62
C ILE A 18 0.55 12.11 4.41
N HIS A 19 1.70 11.61 4.87
CA HIS A 19 1.75 10.39 5.67
C HIS A 19 1.03 10.57 7.00
N ASP A 20 1.33 11.66 7.71
CA ASP A 20 0.76 11.96 9.02
C ASP A 20 -0.74 12.24 8.89
N SER A 21 -1.17 12.97 7.86
CA SER A 21 -2.59 13.18 7.59
C SER A 21 -3.32 11.88 7.30
N LEU A 22 -2.72 10.94 6.54
CA LEU A 22 -3.30 9.63 6.31
C LEU A 22 -3.43 8.86 7.63
N MET A 23 -2.37 8.78 8.42
CA MET A 23 -2.36 7.97 9.64
C MET A 23 -3.24 8.54 10.77
N ASN A 24 -3.54 9.84 10.72
CA ASN A 24 -4.45 10.51 11.67
C ASN A 24 -5.91 10.55 11.20
N ASP A 25 -6.24 10.04 10.00
CA ASP A 25 -7.62 10.00 9.52
C ASP A 25 -8.46 9.07 10.41
N GLU A 26 -9.64 9.54 10.82
CA GLU A 26 -10.53 8.81 11.74
C GLU A 26 -11.01 7.46 11.19
N LYS A 27 -10.96 7.25 9.87
CA LYS A 27 -11.38 6.00 9.21
C LYS A 27 -10.27 4.98 9.11
N VAL A 28 -9.00 5.36 9.31
CA VAL A 28 -7.87 4.44 9.21
C VAL A 28 -7.96 3.29 10.23
N PRO A 29 -8.31 3.53 11.50
CA PRO A 29 -8.50 2.45 12.47
C PRO A 29 -9.53 1.41 12.05
N ASP A 30 -10.56 1.78 11.29
CA ASP A 30 -11.61 0.84 10.83
C ASP A 30 -11.29 0.16 9.48
N MET A 31 -10.21 0.58 8.82
CA MET A 31 -9.84 0.04 7.52
C MET A 31 -9.06 -1.27 7.68
N PRO A 32 -9.47 -2.38 7.06
CA PRO A 32 -8.74 -3.64 7.25
C PRO A 32 -7.36 -3.62 6.59
N VAL A 33 -7.20 -2.89 5.48
CA VAL A 33 -5.93 -2.73 4.77
C VAL A 33 -5.77 -1.32 4.20
N LEU A 34 -4.58 -0.75 4.39
CA LEU A 34 -4.09 0.42 3.64
C LEU A 34 -2.93 0.01 2.74
N ALA A 35 -3.04 0.33 1.45
CA ALA A 35 -1.97 0.19 0.48
C ALA A 35 -1.28 1.54 0.24
N ILE A 36 -0.04 1.67 0.71
CA ILE A 36 0.68 2.95 0.73
C ILE A 36 1.85 2.87 -0.25
N GLN A 37 1.83 3.69 -1.29
CA GLN A 37 2.98 3.89 -2.17
C GLN A 37 3.80 5.08 -1.68
N GLU A 38 5.11 4.97 -1.80
CA GLU A 38 6.08 5.97 -1.37
C GLU A 38 5.82 6.52 0.05
N PRO A 39 5.74 5.66 1.09
CA PRO A 39 5.59 6.12 2.47
C PRO A 39 6.77 7.02 2.86
N HIS A 40 6.58 7.88 3.85
CA HIS A 40 7.65 8.70 4.45
C HIS A 40 8.65 7.80 5.22
N ALA A 41 9.44 7.05 4.45
CA ALA A 41 10.44 6.08 4.86
C ALA A 41 11.50 6.00 3.76
N ARG A 42 12.78 6.17 4.10
CA ARG A 42 13.87 6.42 3.13
C ARG A 42 14.04 5.32 2.06
N ARG A 43 13.83 4.05 2.40
CA ARG A 43 14.16 2.90 1.53
C ARG A 43 12.97 2.06 1.09
N ILE A 44 11.76 2.38 1.57
CA ILE A 44 10.55 1.58 1.33
C ILE A 44 9.74 2.22 0.21
N ARG A 45 9.43 1.51 -0.87
CA ARG A 45 8.70 2.09 -2.03
C ARG A 45 7.21 1.77 -1.99
N SER A 46 6.82 0.70 -1.31
CA SER A 46 5.45 0.30 -1.04
C SER A 46 5.34 -0.22 0.39
N MET A 47 4.16 -0.12 0.98
CA MET A 47 3.87 -0.65 2.31
C MET A 47 2.40 -1.07 2.37
N LEU A 48 2.13 -2.15 3.09
CA LEU A 48 0.79 -2.50 3.54
C LEU A 48 0.71 -2.24 5.04
N TRP A 49 -0.28 -1.48 5.47
CA TRP A 49 -0.71 -1.47 6.87
C TRP A 49 -1.94 -2.38 6.98
N ILE A 50 -1.86 -3.38 7.85
CA ILE A 50 -2.93 -4.34 8.10
C ILE A 50 -3.46 -4.07 9.50
N ASN A 51 -4.77 -3.94 9.63
CA ASN A 51 -5.40 -3.81 10.93
C ASN A 51 -5.10 -5.06 11.78
N ILE A 52 -4.81 -4.87 13.07
CA ILE A 52 -4.45 -5.95 13.99
C ILE A 52 -5.55 -7.02 14.15
N GLU A 53 -6.81 -6.67 13.91
CA GLU A 53 -7.97 -7.57 13.95
C GLU A 53 -8.11 -8.42 12.68
N VAL A 54 -7.31 -8.13 11.65
CA VAL A 54 -7.34 -8.83 10.35
C VAL A 54 -6.22 -9.85 10.28
N GLU A 55 -6.59 -11.11 10.11
CA GLU A 55 -5.63 -12.17 9.86
C GLU A 55 -5.04 -12.01 8.45
N ALA A 56 -3.72 -11.86 8.36
CA ALA A 56 -3.01 -11.76 7.09
C ALA A 56 -1.64 -12.43 7.14
N GLU A 57 -1.23 -12.96 5.99
CA GLU A 57 0.08 -13.59 5.79
C GLU A 57 0.89 -12.75 4.79
N GLN A 58 2.06 -12.26 5.20
CA GLN A 58 2.94 -11.54 4.29
C GLN A 58 3.44 -12.48 3.19
N VAL A 59 3.29 -12.05 1.94
CA VAL A 59 3.87 -12.75 0.79
C VAL A 59 5.21 -12.11 0.50
N ARG A 60 6.28 -12.91 0.60
CA ARG A 60 7.63 -12.46 0.23
C ARG A 60 7.69 -12.27 -1.29
N ILE A 61 8.00 -11.06 -1.71
CA ILE A 61 8.25 -10.70 -3.11
C ILE A 61 9.67 -10.15 -3.19
N GLU A 62 10.49 -10.69 -4.10
CA GLU A 62 11.86 -10.24 -4.36
C GLU A 62 11.85 -8.98 -5.26
N SER A 63 11.16 -7.93 -4.80
CA SER A 63 11.11 -6.61 -5.43
C SER A 63 11.02 -5.53 -4.35
N PRO A 64 11.87 -4.50 -4.37
CA PRO A 64 11.80 -3.39 -3.41
C PRO A 64 10.59 -2.47 -3.64
N ASP A 65 9.96 -2.58 -4.81
CA ASP A 65 8.83 -1.76 -5.25
C ASP A 65 7.47 -2.39 -4.92
N MET A 66 7.46 -3.61 -4.37
CA MET A 66 6.24 -4.36 -4.09
C MET A 66 6.15 -4.82 -2.63
N THR A 67 4.94 -4.81 -2.09
CA THR A 67 4.61 -5.41 -0.80
C THR A 67 3.28 -6.11 -0.93
N ALA A 68 3.19 -7.36 -0.46
CA ALA A 68 2.00 -8.16 -0.60
C ALA A 68 1.65 -8.92 0.67
N ALA A 69 0.35 -9.15 0.85
CA ALA A 69 -0.17 -10.00 1.90
C ALA A 69 -1.44 -10.71 1.43
N VAL A 70 -1.62 -11.96 1.86
CA VAL A 70 -2.90 -12.66 1.76
C VAL A 70 -3.72 -12.34 3.00
N VAL A 71 -4.82 -11.61 2.81
CA VAL A 71 -5.81 -11.34 3.84
C VAL A 71 -6.82 -12.49 3.88
N ARG A 72 -7.07 -13.01 5.08
CA ARG A 72 -8.02 -14.10 5.32
C ARG A 72 -9.36 -13.52 5.77
N LEU A 73 -10.39 -13.77 4.97
CA LEU A 73 -11.79 -13.50 5.32
C LEU A 73 -12.51 -14.84 5.54
N PRO A 74 -13.67 -14.86 6.22
CA PRO A 74 -14.35 -16.10 6.56
C PRO A 74 -14.66 -17.03 5.38
N ASP A 75 -14.91 -16.46 4.19
CA ASP A 75 -15.34 -17.20 3.00
C ASP A 75 -14.35 -17.14 1.83
N ARG A 76 -13.25 -16.39 1.94
CA ARG A 76 -12.29 -16.19 0.85
C ARG A 76 -10.93 -15.68 1.32
N LEU A 77 -9.95 -15.88 0.46
CA LEU A 77 -8.63 -15.28 0.57
C LEU A 77 -8.52 -14.13 -0.43
N ILE A 78 -7.94 -13.01 0.00
CA ILE A 78 -7.67 -11.85 -0.86
C ILE A 78 -6.17 -11.60 -0.86
N LEU A 79 -5.52 -11.73 -2.02
CA LEU A 79 -4.16 -11.24 -2.20
C LEU A 79 -4.22 -9.73 -2.44
N VAL A 80 -3.60 -8.95 -1.56
CA VAL A 80 -3.41 -7.51 -1.76
C VAL A 80 -1.95 -7.26 -2.09
N VAL A 81 -1.71 -6.45 -3.12
CA VAL A 81 -0.36 -6.05 -3.56
C VAL A 81 -0.34 -4.53 -3.66
N ALA A 82 0.54 -3.89 -2.89
CA ALA A 82 0.93 -2.50 -3.10
C ALA A 82 2.15 -2.50 -4.01
N ASP A 83 2.00 -1.93 -5.22
CA ASP A 83 3.05 -1.81 -6.22
C ASP A 83 3.36 -0.34 -6.50
N TYR A 84 4.63 -0.01 -6.58
CA TYR A 84 5.12 1.28 -7.02
C TYR A 84 5.78 1.14 -8.39
N VAL A 85 5.15 1.73 -9.41
CA VAL A 85 5.72 1.80 -10.77
C VAL A 85 6.36 3.17 -10.97
N PRO A 86 7.70 3.26 -11.16
CA PRO A 86 8.34 4.53 -11.49
C PRO A 86 7.78 5.07 -12.81
N GLY A 87 7.35 6.34 -12.81
CA GLY A 87 7.01 7.02 -14.05
C GLY A 87 8.23 7.02 -14.99
N ARG A 88 8.04 6.61 -16.25
CA ARG A 88 9.08 6.83 -17.27
C ARG A 88 9.32 8.34 -17.37
N ARG A 89 10.57 8.79 -17.24
CA ARG A 89 10.92 10.12 -17.75
C ARG A 89 10.54 10.09 -19.23
N ALA A 90 9.63 10.99 -19.65
CA ALA A 90 9.50 11.31 -21.07
C ALA A 90 10.91 11.58 -21.59
N GLY A 91 11.29 10.87 -22.66
CA GLY A 91 12.67 10.83 -23.12
C GLY A 91 13.28 12.22 -23.20
N SER A 92 14.52 12.34 -22.72
CA SER A 92 15.45 13.30 -23.30
C SER A 92 15.62 12.89 -24.76
N SER A 93 14.81 13.47 -25.64
CA SER A 93 15.05 13.43 -27.08
C SER A 93 16.30 14.27 -27.35
N SER A 94 17.47 13.68 -27.13
CA SER A 94 18.72 14.09 -27.75
C SER A 94 18.98 13.18 -28.94
N ASP A 95 18.03 13.18 -29.88
CA ASP A 95 18.18 12.64 -31.24
C ASP A 95 17.48 13.65 -32.18
N MET A 96 18.22 14.73 -32.47
CA MET A 96 18.05 15.60 -33.64
C MET A 96 19.44 16.01 -34.10
#